data_AF-A0A392NSI0-F1
#
_entry.id   AF-A0A392NSI0-F1
#
_cell.length_a   1.000
_cell.length_b   1.000
_cell.length_c   1.000
_cell.angle_alpha   90.00
_cell.angle_beta   90.00
_cell.angle_gamma   90.00
#
_symmetry.space_group_name_H-M   'P 1'
#
loop_
_entity.id
_entity.type
_entity.pdbx_description
1 polymer ?
#
loop_
_entity_poly.entity_id
_entity_poly.type
_entity_poly.pdbx_seq_one_letter_code
_entity_poly.pdbx_strand_id
1 'polypeptide(L)'
;IPVGAEAAASGIDDSCASSCQRNSSPECHLTPQFSTAIAKAKNLQLLDLSNNSFSAQAAETFYSSWTTLRPLSSHRHITKNIIHFSTKEKKCCSVKPCCKKV
;
A
#
# COMPACT_ATOMS: atom_id res chain seq x y z
N ILE A 1 34.18 30.44 -49.55
CA ILE A 1 33.78 30.37 -48.13
C ILE A 1 32.63 29.37 -48.04
N PRO A 2 32.79 28.14 -47.52
CA PRO A 2 31.64 27.27 -47.29
C PRO A 2 31.05 27.58 -45.91
N VAL A 3 29.75 27.87 -45.87
CA VAL A 3 28.95 27.90 -44.64
C VAL A 3 28.61 26.45 -44.29
N GLY A 4 29.06 26.04 -43.10
CA GLY A 4 28.93 24.68 -42.59
C GLY A 4 27.49 24.30 -42.26
N ALA A 5 27.23 23.01 -42.39
CA ALA A 5 25.98 22.35 -42.04
C ALA A 5 25.74 22.37 -40.52
N GLU A 6 24.55 22.79 -40.10
CA GLU A 6 24.07 22.59 -38.74
C GLU A 6 23.04 21.46 -38.73
N ALA A 7 23.51 20.23 -38.52
CA ALA A 7 22.71 19.15 -38.01
C ALA A 7 22.93 19.11 -36.49
N ALA A 8 21.94 19.56 -35.73
CA ALA A 8 21.90 19.36 -34.28
C ALA A 8 20.70 18.47 -33.95
N ALA A 9 20.88 17.17 -34.10
CA ALA A 9 20.18 16.20 -33.28
C ALA A 9 20.79 16.31 -31.88
N SER A 10 20.02 16.79 -30.89
CA SER A 10 20.47 16.78 -29.51
C SER A 10 19.35 16.28 -28.60
N GLY A 11 19.49 15.01 -28.23
CA GLY A 11 19.09 14.40 -26.97
C GLY A 11 17.69 14.72 -26.45
N ILE A 12 16.76 13.83 -26.74
CA ILE A 12 15.67 13.54 -25.80
C ILE A 12 16.35 13.05 -24.51
N ASP A 13 16.32 13.88 -23.48
CA ASP A 13 16.64 13.49 -22.10
C ASP A 13 15.48 12.64 -21.58
N ASP A 14 15.48 11.34 -21.92
CA ASP A 14 14.70 10.33 -21.23
C ASP A 14 15.35 10.03 -19.88
N SER A 15 15.47 11.04 -19.02
CA SER A 15 15.82 10.85 -17.61
C SER A 15 14.58 10.39 -16.83
N CYS A 16 14.10 9.20 -17.20
CA CYS A 16 13.05 8.47 -16.49
C CYS A 16 13.65 7.66 -15.32
N ALA A 17 14.70 8.20 -14.67
CA ALA A 17 15.33 7.60 -13.52
C ALA A 17 14.63 8.10 -12.24
N SER A 18 13.67 7.29 -11.77
CA SER A 18 12.99 7.35 -10.47
C SER A 18 13.74 8.16 -9.39
N SER A 19 13.22 9.35 -9.06
CA SER A 19 13.75 10.27 -8.03
C SER A 19 13.70 9.76 -6.59
N CYS A 20 13.55 8.45 -6.35
CA CYS A 20 13.43 7.89 -5.00
C CYS A 20 14.77 7.63 -4.30
N GLN A 21 15.92 7.81 -4.98
CA GLN A 21 17.20 7.26 -4.51
C GLN A 21 17.95 8.11 -3.47
N ARG A 22 17.56 9.36 -3.15
CA ARG A 22 18.47 10.25 -2.39
C ARG A 22 17.96 10.86 -1.09
N ASN A 23 16.72 10.59 -0.67
CA ASN A 23 16.23 11.01 0.65
C ASN A 23 15.02 10.14 1.04
N SER A 24 15.21 8.83 1.10
CA SER A 24 14.12 7.92 1.47
C SER A 24 13.65 8.25 2.88
N SER A 25 12.51 8.93 3.00
CA SER A 25 11.86 9.03 4.29
C SER A 25 11.57 7.60 4.78
N PRO A 26 11.64 7.32 6.09
CA PRO A 26 11.28 6.02 6.64
C PRO A 26 9.90 5.55 6.15
N GLU A 27 9.00 6.49 5.90
CA GLU A 27 7.63 6.24 5.43
C GLU A 27 7.56 5.72 3.99
N CYS A 28 8.46 6.13 3.09
CA CYS A 28 8.45 5.66 1.69
C CYS A 28 8.66 4.15 1.56
N HIS A 29 9.40 3.53 2.48
CA HIS A 29 9.68 2.09 2.46
C HIS A 29 8.75 1.28 3.38
N LEU A 30 8.16 1.91 4.39
CA LEU A 30 7.33 1.21 5.37
C LEU A 30 6.07 0.60 4.73
N THR A 31 5.34 1.37 3.94
CA THR A 31 4.07 0.89 3.33
C THR A 31 4.32 -0.30 2.39
N PRO A 32 5.26 -0.26 1.42
CA PRO A 32 5.56 -1.40 0.56
C PRO A 32 6.05 -2.65 1.31
N GLN A 33 6.96 -2.48 2.29
CA GLN A 33 7.48 -3.60 3.07
C GLN A 33 6.40 -4.25 3.93
N PHE A 34 5.58 -3.44 4.60
CA PHE A 34 4.51 -3.93 5.44
C PHE A 34 3.41 -4.62 4.62
N SER A 35 3.06 -4.05 3.48
CA SER A 35 2.17 -4.66 2.48
C SER A 35 2.67 -6.06 2.07
N THR A 36 3.97 -6.20 1.79
CA THR A 36 4.59 -7.50 1.47
C THR A 36 4.49 -8.50 2.63
N ALA A 37 4.71 -8.05 3.87
CA ALA A 37 4.57 -8.91 5.04
C ALA A 37 3.14 -9.42 5.22
N ILE A 38 2.15 -8.55 5.04
CA ILE A 38 0.71 -8.90 5.11
C ILE A 38 0.36 -9.96 4.06
N ALA A 39 0.84 -9.79 2.83
CA ALA A 39 0.61 -10.74 1.74
C ALA A 39 1.18 -12.14 2.06
N LYS A 40 2.34 -12.21 2.73
CA LYS A 40 2.99 -13.48 3.09
C LYS A 40 2.39 -14.16 4.31
N ALA A 41 1.71 -13.43 5.18
CA ALA A 41 1.24 -13.91 6.48
C ALA A 41 0.00 -14.83 6.41
N LYS A 42 -0.02 -15.85 5.54
CA LYS A 42 -1.18 -16.67 5.15
C LYS A 42 -2.07 -17.20 6.29
N ASN A 43 -1.49 -17.43 7.47
CA ASN A 43 -2.20 -17.98 8.62
C ASN A 43 -2.91 -16.91 9.48
N LEU A 44 -2.68 -15.62 9.24
CA LEU A 44 -3.42 -14.54 9.93
C LEU A 44 -4.90 -14.61 9.55
N GLN A 45 -5.74 -14.62 10.59
CA GLN A 45 -7.20 -14.59 10.47
C GLN A 45 -7.80 -13.22 10.83
N LEU A 46 -7.04 -12.38 11.56
CA LEU A 46 -7.44 -11.05 11.98
C LEU A 46 -6.20 -10.15 11.99
N LEU A 47 -6.34 -8.92 11.51
CA LEU A 47 -5.32 -7.88 11.59
C LEU A 47 -5.99 -6.56 11.97
N ASP A 48 -5.47 -5.92 13.02
CA ASP A 48 -5.90 -4.59 13.47
C ASP A 48 -4.76 -3.60 13.32
N LEU A 49 -4.97 -2.60 12.45
CA LEU A 49 -4.03 -1.53 12.15
C LEU A 49 -4.55 -0.16 12.60
N SER A 50 -5.61 -0.14 13.41
CA SER A 50 -6.27 1.10 13.83
C SER A 50 -5.33 2.01 14.62
N ASN A 51 -5.54 3.32 14.53
CA ASN A 51 -4.78 4.36 15.25
C ASN A 51 -3.27 4.42 14.96
N ASN A 52 -2.82 3.93 13.80
CA ASN A 52 -1.41 4.03 13.37
C ASN A 52 -1.17 5.17 12.36
N SER A 53 -2.10 6.12 12.25
CA SER A 53 -2.02 7.26 11.33
C SER A 53 -1.79 6.90 9.86
N PHE A 54 -2.12 5.67 9.45
CA PHE A 54 -2.06 5.26 8.05
C PHE A 54 -3.07 6.06 7.22
N SER A 55 -2.64 6.46 6.02
CA SER A 55 -3.54 7.08 5.05
C SER A 55 -4.57 6.09 4.53
N ALA A 56 -5.68 6.59 3.98
CA ALA A 56 -6.69 5.75 3.33
C ALA A 56 -6.09 4.93 2.17
N GLN A 57 -5.15 5.51 1.42
CA GLN A 57 -4.46 4.83 0.33
C GLN A 57 -3.57 3.68 0.85
N ALA A 58 -2.85 3.89 1.96
CA ALA A 58 -2.08 2.82 2.58
C ALA A 58 -3.00 1.69 3.09
N ALA A 59 -4.14 2.04 3.71
CA ALA A 59 -5.12 1.07 4.17
C ALA A 59 -5.68 0.19 3.03
N GLU A 60 -6.01 0.79 1.88
CA GLU A 60 -6.45 0.03 0.70
C GLU A 60 -5.31 -0.83 0.11
N THR A 61 -4.07 -0.31 0.09
CA THR A 61 -2.89 -1.09 -0.34
C THR A 61 -2.68 -2.32 0.54
N PHE A 62 -2.81 -2.18 1.85
CA PHE A 62 -2.71 -3.30 2.79
C PHE A 62 -3.84 -4.30 2.60
N TYR A 63 -5.06 -3.84 2.28
CA TYR A 63 -6.18 -4.74 1.99
C TYR A 63 -5.95 -5.54 0.71
N SER A 64 -5.44 -4.94 -0.36
CA SER A 64 -5.07 -5.68 -1.58
C SER A 64 -4.04 -6.79 -1.29
N SER A 65 -3.07 -6.51 -0.42
CA SER A 65 -2.12 -7.52 0.05
C SER A 65 -2.77 -8.59 0.93
N TRP A 66 -3.71 -8.21 1.78
CA TRP A 66 -4.47 -9.15 2.60
C TRP A 66 -5.27 -10.16 1.74
N THR A 67 -5.85 -9.73 0.62
CA THR A 67 -6.65 -10.61 -0.23
C THR A 67 -5.83 -11.53 -1.13
N THR A 68 -4.54 -11.25 -1.35
CA THR A 68 -3.66 -11.99 -2.29
C THR A 68 -3.69 -13.51 -2.07
N LEU A 69 -3.63 -13.96 -0.81
CA LEU A 69 -3.71 -15.39 -0.46
C LEU A 69 -5.07 -15.79 0.12
N ARG A 70 -6.05 -14.89 0.13
CA ARG A 70 -7.35 -15.05 0.81
C ARG A 70 -8.53 -14.46 -0.01
N PRO A 71 -8.64 -14.67 -1.34
CA PRO A 71 -9.54 -13.89 -2.19
C PRO A 71 -11.03 -14.10 -1.87
N LEU A 72 -11.44 -15.31 -1.47
CA LEU A 72 -12.85 -15.68 -1.27
C LEU A 72 -13.33 -15.55 0.19
N SER A 73 -12.45 -15.14 1.09
CA SER A 73 -12.71 -15.22 2.53
C SER A 73 -12.30 -13.97 3.29
N SER A 74 -12.04 -12.85 2.62
CA SER A 74 -11.51 -11.64 3.26
C SER A 74 -12.57 -10.55 3.43
N HIS A 75 -12.64 -9.98 4.63
CA HIS A 75 -13.47 -8.82 4.95
C HIS A 75 -12.59 -7.65 5.39
N ARG A 76 -13.07 -6.42 5.18
CA ARG A 76 -12.45 -5.21 5.71
C ARG A 76 -13.43 -4.28 6.39
N HIS A 77 -12.92 -3.54 7.37
CA HIS A 77 -13.57 -2.38 7.94
C HIS A 77 -12.54 -1.24 7.97
N ILE A 78 -12.74 -0.25 7.10
CA ILE A 78 -11.89 0.94 7.01
C ILE A 78 -12.79 2.15 7.21
N THR A 79 -12.67 2.81 8.36
CA THR A 79 -13.45 4.01 8.70
C THR A 79 -12.59 4.96 9.52
N LYS A 80 -12.28 6.15 8.99
CA LYS A 80 -11.38 7.13 9.66
C LYS A 80 -10.04 6.49 10.05
N ASN A 81 -9.80 6.33 11.34
CA ASN A 81 -8.61 5.74 11.96
C ASN A 81 -8.79 4.25 12.29
N ILE A 82 -9.92 3.64 11.95
CA ILE A 82 -10.20 2.21 12.15
C ILE A 82 -9.81 1.45 10.90
N ILE A 83 -8.95 0.44 11.04
CA ILE A 83 -8.51 -0.43 9.96
C ILE A 83 -8.47 -1.86 10.48
N HIS A 84 -9.44 -2.68 10.07
CA HIS A 84 -9.49 -4.11 10.36
C HIS A 84 -9.56 -4.94 9.08
N PHE A 85 -8.77 -6.00 9.04
CA PHE A 85 -8.91 -7.07 8.06
C PHE A 85 -9.19 -8.37 8.78
N SER A 86 -10.08 -9.18 8.24
CA SER A 86 -10.42 -10.46 8.86
C SER A 86 -10.79 -11.52 7.83
N THR A 87 -10.69 -12.78 8.20
CA THR A 87 -11.28 -13.87 7.41
C THR A 87 -12.76 -14.03 7.71
N LYS A 88 -13.51 -14.72 6.84
CA LYS A 88 -14.93 -15.04 7.02
C LYS A 88 -15.20 -15.80 8.33
N GLU A 89 -14.22 -16.61 8.78
CA GLU A 89 -14.28 -17.42 10.01
C GLU A 89 -14.17 -16.56 11.28
N LYS A 90 -13.54 -15.40 11.19
CA LYS A 90 -13.37 -14.45 12.29
C LYS A 90 -14.00 -13.12 11.90
N LYS A 91 -15.27 -12.91 12.23
CA LYS A 91 -15.90 -11.61 12.03
C LYS A 91 -15.18 -10.57 12.91
N CYS A 92 -14.55 -9.58 12.27
CA CYS A 92 -13.90 -8.44 12.93
C CYS A 92 -14.79 -7.83 14.05
N CYS A 93 -16.12 -7.77 13.84
CA CYS A 93 -17.08 -7.21 14.79
C CYS A 93 -17.20 -7.95 16.13
N SER A 94 -16.57 -9.12 16.30
CA SER A 94 -16.60 -9.88 17.54
C SER A 94 -15.40 -9.58 18.46
N VAL A 95 -14.42 -8.79 18.02
CA VAL A 95 -13.14 -8.61 18.74
C VAL A 95 -12.98 -7.23 19.36
N LYS A 96 -13.53 -6.17 18.74
CA LYS A 96 -13.58 -4.82 19.33
C LYS A 96 -14.96 -4.18 19.14
N PRO A 97 -15.43 -3.36 20.10
CA PRO A 97 -16.73 -2.71 20.05
C PRO A 97 -16.85 -1.63 18.96
N CYS A 98 -15.75 -1.26 18.30
CA CYS A 98 -15.69 -0.28 17.21
C CYS A 98 -16.54 -0.62 15.97
N CYS A 99 -17.11 -1.83 15.89
CA CYS A 99 -18.03 -2.23 14.84
C CYS A 99 -19.46 -2.49 15.36
N LYS A 100 -19.75 -2.18 16.64
CA LYS A 100 -21.12 -2.21 17.15
C LYS A 100 -21.87 -1.06 16.50
N LYS A 101 -22.97 -1.39 15.82
CA LYS A 101 -23.98 -0.41 15.39
C LYS A 101 -24.48 0.28 16.65
N VAL A 102 -24.17 1.57 16.80
CA VAL A 102 -24.86 2.45 17.74
C VAL A 102 -26.28 2.68 17.22
#